data_AF-A0A800KPB3-F1
#
_entry.id   AF-A0A800KPB3-F1
#
_cell.length_a   1.000
_cell.length_b   1.000
_cell.length_c   1.000
_cell.angle_alpha   90.00
_cell.angle_beta   90.00
_cell.angle_gamma   90.00
#
_symmetry.space_group_name_H-M   'P 1'
#
loop_
_entity.id
_entity.type
_entity.pdbx_description
1 polymer ?
#
loop_
_entity_poly.entity_id
_entity_poly.type
_entity_poly.pdbx_seq_one_letter_code
_entity_poly.pdbx_strand_id
1 'polypeptide(L)' 'MIQPDGEVFGLDFNGAQITTARTMDPSIDWWEGDAGALPYAGGEFDLVVCQQGF' A
#
# COMPACT_ATOMS: atom_id res chain seq x y z
N MET A 1 0.49 -12.92 8.79
CA MET A 1 1.83 -12.51 9.26
C MET A 1 2.74 -12.51 8.08
N ILE A 2 3.61 -11.50 8.00
CA ILE A 2 4.59 -11.35 6.91
C ILE A 2 5.87 -12.03 7.36
N GLN A 3 6.59 -12.64 6.41
CA GLN A 3 7.88 -13.26 6.70
C GLN A 3 8.90 -12.17 7.09
N PRO A 4 9.98 -12.51 7.81
CA PRO A 4 10.96 -11.51 8.29
C PRO A 4 11.60 -10.65 7.19
N ASP A 5 11.58 -11.14 5.95
CA ASP A 5 12.08 -10.52 4.73
C ASP A 5 10.96 -9.99 3.81
N GLY A 6 9.70 -10.13 4.22
CA GLY A 6 8.58 -9.62 3.44
C GLY A 6 8.38 -8.13 3.64
N GLU A 7 8.01 -7.45 2.56
CA GLU A 7 7.77 -6.01 2.54
C GLU A 7 6.27 -5.72 2.40
N VAL A 8 5.86 -4.57 2.90
CA VAL A 8 4.49 -4.07 2.74
C VAL A 8 4.55 -2.74 2.03
N PHE A 9 3.79 -2.68 0.95
CA PHE A 9 3.45 -1.46 0.24
C PHE A 9 1.98 -1.14 0.49
N GLY A 10 1.68 0.13 0.75
CA GLY A 10 0.32 0.59 0.92
C GLY A 10 0.05 1.86 0.12
N LEU A 11 -1.11 1.94 -0.51
CA LEU A 11 -1.49 3.06 -1.36
C LEU A 11 -2.95 3.47 -1.15
N ASP A 12 -3.18 4.76 -1.22
CA ASP A 12 -4.50 5.39 -1.26
C ASP A 12 -4.42 6.65 -2.14
N PHE A 13 -5.49 6.97 -2.85
CA PHE A 13 -5.55 8.19 -3.66
C PHE A 13 -5.69 9.45 -2.79
N ASN A 14 -6.18 9.30 -1.55
CA ASN A 14 -6.37 10.39 -0.61
C ASN A 14 -5.13 10.58 0.27
N GLY A 15 -4.36 11.64 0.02
CA GLY A 15 -3.18 11.99 0.83
C GLY A 15 -3.43 12.17 2.33
N ALA A 16 -4.66 12.49 2.76
CA ALA A 16 -5.01 12.54 4.18
C ALA A 16 -5.03 11.15 4.83
N GLN A 17 -5.46 10.13 4.09
CA GLN A 17 -5.42 8.74 4.54
C GLN A 17 -3.98 8.25 4.65
N ILE A 18 -3.13 8.57 3.68
CA ILE A 18 -1.68 8.27 3.73
C ILE A 18 -1.00 8.95 4.91
N THR A 19 -1.34 10.22 5.17
CA THR A 19 -0.84 10.93 6.36
C THR A 19 -1.21 10.20 7.64
N THR A 20 -2.46 9.73 7.75
CA THR A 20 -2.94 8.95 8.90
C THR A 20 -2.26 7.58 8.98
N ALA A 21 -2.11 6.87 7.86
CA ALA A 21 -1.48 5.55 7.82
C ALA A 21 -0.01 5.59 8.28
N ARG A 22 0.74 6.62 7.84
CA ARG A 22 2.13 6.84 8.25
C ARG A 22 2.29 7.10 9.76
N THR A 23 1.28 7.62 10.45
CA THR A 23 1.34 7.76 11.91
C THR A 23 1.00 6.46 12.65
N MET A 24 0.20 5.59 12.03
CA MET A 24 -0.17 4.29 12.60
C MET A 24 0.93 3.26 12.47
N ASP A 25 1.57 3.17 11.30
CA ASP A 25 2.71 2.29 11.08
C ASP A 25 3.70 2.92 10.09
N PRO A 26 4.78 3.55 10.57
CA PRO A 26 5.78 4.17 9.71
C PRO A 26 6.75 3.16 9.08
N SER A 27 6.65 1.87 9.40
CA SER A 27 7.54 0.83 8.82
C SER A 27 7.07 0.37 7.44
N ILE A 28 5.82 0.64 7.08
CA ILE A 28 5.22 0.31 5.78
C ILE A 28 5.55 1.42 4.77
N ASP A 29 5.83 1.03 3.53
CA ASP A 29 6.04 1.97 2.44
C ASP A 29 4.69 2.52 1.92
N TRP A 30 4.25 3.64 2.52
CA TRP A 30 2.97 4.29 2.21
C TRP A 30 3.09 5.35 1.13
N TRP A 31 2.30 5.22 0.05
CA TRP A 31 2.30 6.10 -1.11
C TRP A 31 0.93 6.71 -1.39
N GLU A 32 0.90 8.00 -1.73
CA GLU A 32 -0.29 8.62 -2.34
C GLU A 32 -0.28 8.32 -3.84
N GLY A 33 -1.37 7.79 -4.38
CA GLY A 33 -1.45 7.50 -5.81
C GLY A 33 -2.69 6.71 -6.25
N ASP A 34 -2.77 6.44 -7.55
CA ASP A 34 -3.82 5.64 -8.18
C ASP A 34 -3.36 4.18 -8.32
N ALA A 35 -4.13 3.25 -7.74
CA ALA A 35 -3.88 1.82 -7.85
C ALA A 35 -3.93 1.32 -9.32
N GLY A 36 -4.68 2.00 -10.19
CA GLY A 36 -4.75 1.70 -11.62
C GLY A 36 -3.53 2.14 -12.43
N ALA A 37 -2.62 2.91 -11.83
CA ALA A 37 -1.43 3.47 -12.48
C ALA A 37 -0.12 3.03 -11.80
N LEU A 38 -0.14 1.92 -11.06
CA LEU A 38 1.04 1.38 -10.38
C LEU A 38 2.15 1.03 -11.39
N PRO A 39 3.42 1.36 -11.09
CA PRO A 39 4.56 1.12 -11.98
C PRO A 39 5.14 -0.31 -11.86
N TYR A 40 4.35 -1.27 -11.37
CA TYR A 40 4.78 -2.64 -11.12
C TYR A 40 4.32 -3.56 -12.25
N ALA A 41 5.15 -4.54 -12.63
CA ALA A 41 4.73 -5.56 -13.57
C ALA A 41 3.73 -6.54 -12.92
N GLY A 42 3.00 -7.28 -13.75
CA GLY A 42 2.10 -8.32 -13.27
C GLY A 42 2.86 -9.44 -12.54
N GLY A 43 2.39 -9.82 -11.35
CA GLY A 43 2.98 -10.90 -10.54
C GLY A 43 4.09 -10.44 -9.59
N GLU A 44 4.34 -9.14 -9.44
CA GLU A 44 5.33 -8.61 -8.48
C GLU A 44 4.86 -8.64 -7.02
N PHE A 45 3.57 -8.90 -6.77
CA PHE A 45 3.01 -9.06 -5.43
C PHE A 45 2.61 -10.51 -5.16
N ASP A 46 3.05 -11.06 -4.02
CA ASP A 46 2.59 -12.37 -3.54
C ASP A 46 1.12 -12.35 -3.09
N LEU A 47 0.65 -11.19 -2.60
CA LEU A 47 -0.71 -10.98 -2.12
C LEU A 47 -1.14 -9.53 -2.33
N VAL A 48 -2.35 -9.34 -2.85
CA VAL A 48 -2.98 -8.03 -2.98
C VAL A 48 -4.30 -8.02 -2.21
N VAL A 49 -4.49 -6.99 -1.38
CA VAL A 49 -5.76 -6.71 -0.71
C VAL A 49 -6.30 -5.37 -1.20
N CYS A 50 -7.59 -5.31 -1.53
CA CYS A 50 -8.26 -4.08 -1.94
C CYS A 50 -9.50 -3.87 -1.07
N GLN A 51 -9.45 -2.83 -0.24
CA GLN A 51 -10.63 -2.39 0.50
C GLN A 51 -11.28 -1.25 -0.27
N GLN A 52 -12.21 -1.59 -1.16
CA GLN A 52 -13.01 -0.60 -1.87
C GLN A 52 -14.18 -0.17 -0.99
N GLY A 53 -14.20 1.10 -0.59
CA GLY A 53 -15.34 1.77 0.04
C GLY A 53 -16.19 2.53 -0.97
N PHE A 54 -17.31 3.09 -0.50
CA PHE A 54 -18.12 4.07 -1.25
C PHE A 54 -17.69 5.50 -0.93
#